data_AF-A0A4Q3TJQ1-F1
#
_entry.id   AF-A0A4Q3TJQ1-F1
#
_cell.length_a   1.000
_cell.length_b   1.000
_cell.length_c   1.000
_cell.angle_alpha   90.00
_cell.angle_beta   90.00
_cell.angle_gamma   90.00
#
_symmetry.space_group_name_H-M   'P 1'
#
loop_
_entity.id
_entity.type
_entity.pdbx_description
1 polymer ?
#
loop_
_entity_poly.entity_id
_entity_poly.type
_entity_poly.pdbx_seq_one_letter_code
_entity_poly.pdbx_strand_id
1 'polypeptide(L)' 'MPTPFLLPVLNWARKLRYPTLFKITGALFLLTLVFPDPIPLVDEILLGLGTLLLANWKNRKGQVIHPPGSTRPEA' A
#
# COMPACT_ATOMS: atom_id res chain seq x y z
N MET A 1 -18.33 2.36 9.82
CA MET A 1 -18.42 0.91 10.10
C MET A 1 -17.62 0.21 9.02
N PRO A 2 -16.57 -0.56 9.34
CA PRO A 2 -15.89 -1.33 8.31
C PRO A 2 -16.87 -2.36 7.77
N THR A 3 -17.21 -2.27 6.49
CA THR A 3 -17.99 -3.31 5.86
C THR A 3 -17.13 -4.57 5.79
N PRO A 4 -17.64 -5.73 6.23
CA PRO A 4 -16.86 -6.96 6.34
C PRO A 4 -16.24 -7.41 5.00
N PHE A 5 -16.79 -6.93 3.89
CA PHE A 5 -16.33 -7.18 2.52
C PHE A 5 -15.09 -6.37 2.10
N LEU A 6 -14.77 -5.27 2.80
CA LEU A 6 -13.62 -4.41 2.48
C LEU A 6 -12.28 -5.03 2.91
N LEU A 7 -12.31 -5.77 4.02
CA LEU A 7 -11.14 -6.38 4.66
C LEU A 7 -10.36 -7.36 3.76
N PRO A 8 -10.98 -8.30 3.03
CA PRO A 8 -10.25 -9.18 2.13
C PRO A 8 -9.56 -8.41 0.99
N VAL A 9 -10.20 -7.38 0.43
CA VAL A 9 -9.63 -6.53 -0.62
C VAL A 9 -8.40 -5.77 -0.11
N LEU A 10 -8.49 -5.18 1.08
CA LEU A 10 -7.37 -4.46 1.71
C LEU A 10 -6.21 -5.38 2.10
N ASN A 11 -6.51 -6.59 2.60
CA ASN A 11 -5.49 -7.59 2.92
C ASN A 11 -4.75 -8.08 1.68
N TRP A 12 -5.46 -8.23 0.56
CA TRP A 12 -4.84 -8.49 -0.73
C TRP A 12 -3.99 -7.31 -1.19
N ALA A 13 -4.54 -6.09 -1.18
CA ALA A 13 -3.86 -4.86 -1.59
C ALA A 13 -2.54 -4.63 -0.84
N ARG A 14 -2.50 -4.92 0.48
CA ARG A 14 -1.29 -4.80 1.30
C ARG A 14 -0.11 -5.65 0.80
N LYS A 15 -0.37 -6.75 0.08
CA LYS A 15 0.68 -7.63 -0.47
C LYS A 15 1.29 -7.09 -1.78
N LEU A 16 0.67 -6.07 -2.40
CA LEU A 16 1.14 -5.52 -3.67
C LEU A 16 2.34 -4.59 -3.48
N ARG A 17 3.27 -4.61 -4.43
CA ARG A 17 4.39 -3.66 -4.49
C ARG A 17 3.86 -2.24 -4.73
N TYR A 18 4.53 -1.25 -4.15
CA TYR A 18 4.21 0.18 -4.26
C TYR A 18 3.78 0.66 -5.67
N PRO A 19 4.52 0.40 -6.76
CA PRO A 19 4.13 0.87 -8.09
C PRO A 19 2.84 0.24 -8.61
N THR A 20 2.53 -1.00 -8.22
CA THR A 20 1.27 -1.67 -8.61
C THR A 20 0.11 -1.10 -7.82
N LEU A 21 0.28 -0.90 -6.51
CA LEU A 21 -0.73 -0.29 -5.65
C LEU A 21 -1.09 1.11 -6.14
N PHE A 22 -0.10 1.94 -6.49
CA PHE A 22 -0.31 3.28 -7.04
C PHE A 22 -1.15 3.26 -8.32
N LYS A 23 -0.86 2.35 -9.25
CA LYS A 23 -1.62 2.23 -10.51
C LYS A 23 -3.08 1.84 -10.26
N ILE A 24 -3.33 0.89 -9.35
CA ILE A 24 -4.69 0.45 -9.03
C ILE A 24 -5.47 1.59 -8.39
N THR A 25 -4.90 2.24 -7.37
CA THR A 25 -5.54 3.39 -6.71
C THR A 25 -5.82 4.52 -7.70
N GLY A 26 -4.85 4.86 -8.56
CA GLY A 26 -5.00 5.92 -9.56
C GLY A 26 -6.02 5.59 -10.66
N ALA A 27 -6.05 4.34 -11.14
CA ALA A 27 -7.04 3.90 -12.12
C ALA A 27 -8.45 3.93 -11.52
N LEU A 28 -8.61 3.46 -10.28
CA LEU A 28 -9.90 3.50 -9.59
C LEU A 28 -10.37 4.95 -9.35
N PHE A 29 -9.45 5.85 -8.97
CA PHE A 29 -9.74 7.28 -8.81
C PHE A 29 -10.24 7.90 -10.11
N LEU A 30 -9.55 7.66 -11.23
CA LEU A 30 -9.96 8.19 -12.54
C LEU A 30 -11.32 7.63 -12.98
N LEU A 31 -11.57 6.35 -12.70
CA LEU A 31 -12.86 5.72 -13.00
C LEU A 31 -14.00 6.42 -12.24
N THR A 32 -13.82 6.69 -10.94
CA THR A 32 -14.77 7.45 -10.12
C THR A 32 -14.97 8.89 -10.60
N LEU A 33 -13.95 9.54 -11.18
CA LEU A 33 -14.11 10.88 -11.77
C LEU A 33 -14.94 10.87 -13.07
N VAL A 34 -14.79 9.83 -13.89
CA VAL A 34 -15.44 9.74 -15.21
C VAL A 34 -16.86 9.18 -15.11
N PHE A 35 -17.10 8.27 -14.17
CA PHE A 35 -18.41 7.68 -13.92
C PHE A 35 -19.01 8.27 -12.63
N PRO A 36 -20.07 9.09 -12.70
CA PRO A 36 -20.76 9.55 -11.50
C PRO A 36 -21.32 8.34 -10.75
N ASP A 37 -20.81 8.11 -9.54
CA ASP A 37 -20.82 6.80 -8.88
C ASP A 37 -22.21 6.34 -8.41
N PRO A 38 -22.72 5.17 -8.85
CA PRO A 38 -23.93 4.57 -8.31
C PRO A 38 -23.65 3.49 -7.24
N ILE A 39 -22.38 3.13 -6.97
CA ILE A 39 -22.02 1.96 -6.16
C ILE A 39 -21.58 2.39 -4.75
N PRO A 40 -22.41 2.15 -3.72
CA PRO A 40 -21.94 2.30 -2.34
C PRO A 40 -20.79 1.31 -2.11
N LEU A 41 -19.63 1.79 -1.62
CA LEU A 41 -18.38 1.08 -1.24
C LEU A 41 -17.11 1.52 -2.01
N VAL A 42 -17.23 2.17 -3.17
CA VAL A 42 -16.07 2.55 -3.98
C VAL A 42 -15.19 3.56 -3.24
N ASP A 43 -15.82 4.55 -2.61
CA ASP A 43 -15.12 5.58 -1.85
C ASP A 43 -14.33 4.99 -0.65
N GLU A 44 -14.88 4.00 0.06
CA GLU A 44 -14.17 3.34 1.16
C GLU A 44 -12.97 2.51 0.67
N ILE A 45 -13.11 1.82 -0.47
CA ILE A 45 -12.00 1.09 -1.09
C ILE A 45 -10.93 2.09 -1.52
N LEU A 46 -11.32 3.18 -2.17
CA LEU A 46 -10.42 4.23 -2.64
C LEU A 46 -9.64 4.85 -1.48
N LEU A 47 -10.32 5.20 -0.39
CA LEU A 47 -9.70 5.75 0.83
C LEU A 47 -8.77 4.72 1.50
N GLY A 48 -9.18 3.46 1.57
CA GLY A 48 -8.37 2.38 2.13
C GLY A 48 -7.10 2.10 1.31
N LEU A 49 -7.23 2.05 -0.02
CA LEU A 49 -6.10 1.92 -0.95
C LEU A 49 -5.17 3.15 -0.91
N GLY A 50 -5.72 4.36 -0.81
CA GLY A 50 -4.96 5.60 -0.64
C GLY A 50 -4.16 5.62 0.66
N THR A 51 -4.75 5.14 1.75
CA THR A 51 -4.05 5.00 3.04
C THR A 51 -2.90 4.00 2.95
N LEU A 52 -3.13 2.83 2.32
CA LEU A 52 -2.06 1.85 2.07
C LEU A 52 -0.95 2.41 1.18
N LEU A 53 -1.30 3.25 0.20
CA LEU A 53 -0.33 3.90 -0.69
C LEU A 53 0.55 4.86 0.08
N LEU A 54 -0.04 5.69 0.93
CA LEU A 54 0.68 6.63 1.79
C LEU A 54 1.58 5.90 2.79
N ALA A 55 1.08 4.82 3.40
CA ALA A 55 1.83 3.99 4.33
C ALA A 55 3.07 3.34 3.68
N ASN A 56 3.01 3.00 2.39
CA ASN A 56 4.12 2.39 1.66
C ASN A 56 5.13 3.41 1.07
N TRP A 57 4.85 4.72 1.13
CA TRP A 57 5.71 5.76 0.52
C TRP A 57 7.14 5.77 1.08
N LYS A 58 7.33 5.44 2.37
CA LYS A 58 8.62 5.66 3.06
C LYS A 58 9.58 4.46 3.09
N ASN A 59 9.24 3.28 2.57
CA ASN A 59 10.05 2.06 2.71
C ASN A 59 11.28 1.96 1.78
N ARG A 60 11.99 3.06 1.53
CA ARG A 60 13.26 3.06 0.78
C ARG A 60 14.52 3.23 1.64
N LYS A 61 14.43 3.22 2.97
CA LYS A 61 15.63 3.32 3.83
C LYS A 61 15.68 2.20 4.86
N GLY A 62 16.72 1.36 4.73
CA GLY A 62 17.34 0.73 5.89
C GLY A 62 17.13 -0.77 6.06
N GLN A 63 17.35 -1.59 5.04
CA GLN A 63 18.08 -2.83 5.30
C GLN A 63 19.58 -2.54 5.14
N VAL A 64 20.13 -1.78 6.09
CA VAL A 64 21.56 -1.92 6.37
C VAL A 64 21.68 -3.21 7.16
N ILE A 65 21.79 -4.31 6.43
CA ILE A 65 22.25 -5.56 7.02
C ILE A 65 23.70 -5.27 7.41
N HIS A 66 24.01 -5.28 8.70
CA HIS A 66 25.38 -5.35 9.19
C HIS A 66 25.66 -6.83 9.50
N PRO A 67 26.35 -7.58 8.61
CA PRO A 67 26.78 -8.95 8.89
C PRO A 67 28.19 -8.91 9.53
N PRO A 68 28.68 -10.03 10.11
CA PRO A 68 28.95 -10.12 11.54
C PRO A 68 30.45 -10.10 11.85
N GLY A 69 30.83 -9.63 13.03
CA GLY A 69 32.18 -9.82 13.57
C GLY A 69 33.17 -8.68 13.32
N SER A 70 32.86 -7.46 13.74
CA SER A 70 33.85 -6.36 13.84
C SER A 70 34.80 -6.50 15.04
N THR A 71 35.10 -7.72 15.49
CA THR A 71 36.23 -7.97 16.37
C THR A 71 37.44 -8.20 15.49
N ARG A 72 38.16 -7.13 15.19
CA ARG A 72 39.57 -7.23 14.78
C ARG A 72 40.44 -7.08 16.03
N PRO A 73 40.87 -8.17 16.70
CA PRO A 73 42.18 -8.20 17.31
C PRO A 73 43.23 -8.51 16.23
N GLU A 74 44.51 -8.45 16.58
CA GLU A 74 45.72 -8.68 15.75
C GLU A 74 46.27 -7.42 15.05
N ALA A 75 47.45 -6.89 15.41
CA ALA A 75 48.50 -7.32 16.34
C ALA A 75 49.29 -6.09 16.84
#